data_AF-A0A1I2K367-F1
#
_entry.id   AF-A0A1I2K367-F1
#
_cell.length_a   1.000
_cell.length_b   1.000
_cell.length_c   1.000
_cell.angle_alpha   90.00
_cell.angle_beta   90.00
_cell.angle_gamma   90.00
#
_symmetry.space_group_name_H-M   'P 1'
#
loop_
_entity.id
_entity.type
_entity.pdbx_description
1 polymer ?
#
loop_
_entity_poly.entity_id
_entity_poly.type
_entity_poly.pdbx_seq_one_letter_code
_entity_poly.pdbx_strand_id
1 'polypeptide(L)'
;MLADRWPDNDGAPPAPPSRLRAPDQPAVVGARDHADRLLTVPGSLGVLDRAVDRVVALGRGSADGGVLVLAAADHPVAAHEVSPYSSSVSRDVLDAAVHGTSLGAVAAGSVGLELRIVDAGVAGAPVPGATALRRCVRRDPAATSCTRRR
;
A
#
# COMPACT_ATOMS: atom_id res chain seq x y z
N MET A 1 5.04 4.60 36.12
CA MET A 1 4.61 3.29 35.58
C MET A 1 3.54 3.59 34.53
N LEU A 2 3.85 3.43 33.24
CA LEU A 2 2.84 3.54 32.19
C LEU A 2 2.03 2.24 32.22
N ALA A 3 0.76 2.31 32.61
CA ALA A 3 -0.14 1.18 32.44
C ALA A 3 -0.51 1.09 30.95
N ASP A 4 -0.12 0.00 30.30
CA ASP A 4 -0.55 -0.28 28.93
C ASP A 4 -2.08 -0.31 28.90
N ARG A 5 -2.68 0.59 28.10
CA ARG A 5 -4.13 0.70 27.93
C ARG A 5 -4.63 -0.12 26.74
N TRP A 6 -3.94 -1.20 26.40
CA TRP A 6 -4.51 -2.14 25.46
C TRP A 6 -5.57 -2.96 26.21
N PRO A 7 -6.84 -2.97 25.77
CA PRO A 7 -7.86 -3.74 26.45
C PRO A 7 -7.43 -5.21 26.44
N ASP A 8 -7.46 -5.85 27.61
CA ASP A 8 -7.36 -7.30 27.71
C ASP A 8 -8.37 -7.94 26.76
N ASN A 9 -7.98 -9.06 26.17
CA ASN A 9 -8.71 -9.73 25.07
C ASN A 9 -10.18 -10.05 25.41
N ASP A 10 -10.53 -10.02 26.70
CA ASP A 10 -11.86 -10.28 27.27
C ASP A 10 -12.90 -9.17 26.98
N GLY A 11 -12.46 -7.98 26.53
CA GLY A 11 -13.35 -6.85 26.19
C GLY A 11 -13.23 -6.35 24.75
N ALA A 12 -12.42 -6.98 23.91
CA ALA A 12 -12.22 -6.56 22.53
C ALA A 12 -13.45 -6.91 21.67
N PRO A 13 -13.93 -6.01 20.79
CA PRO A 13 -14.96 -6.37 19.83
C PRO A 13 -14.50 -7.56 18.97
N PRO A 14 -15.40 -8.48 18.59
CA PRO A 14 -15.01 -9.64 17.79
C PRO A 14 -14.32 -9.17 16.51
N ALA A 15 -13.19 -9.82 16.18
CA ALA A 15 -12.45 -9.49 14.99
C ALA A 15 -13.37 -9.61 13.75
N PRO A 16 -13.35 -8.62 12.84
CA PRO A 16 -14.20 -8.67 11.66
C PRO A 16 -13.86 -9.90 10.81
N PRO A 17 -14.85 -10.53 10.14
CA PRO A 17 -14.59 -11.70 9.32
C PRO A 17 -13.60 -11.36 8.21
N SER A 18 -12.46 -12.05 8.22
CA SER A 18 -11.43 -11.84 7.20
C SER A 18 -11.89 -12.38 5.85
N ARG A 19 -11.90 -11.51 4.84
CA ARG A 19 -12.07 -11.86 3.43
C ARG A 19 -10.74 -12.18 2.74
N LEU A 20 -9.62 -12.01 3.44
CA LEU A 20 -8.32 -12.45 2.95
C LEU A 20 -8.29 -13.98 2.98
N ARG A 21 -7.82 -14.58 1.89
CA ARG A 21 -7.66 -16.01 1.75
C ARG A 21 -6.22 -16.27 1.33
N ALA A 22 -5.53 -17.10 2.11
CA ALA A 22 -4.28 -17.68 1.66
C ALA A 22 -4.59 -18.62 0.47
N PRO A 23 -3.63 -18.84 -0.44
CA PRO A 23 -3.68 -19.97 -1.36
C PRO A 23 -4.03 -21.26 -0.61
N ASP A 24 -4.85 -22.10 -1.22
CA ASP A 24 -5.05 -23.45 -0.69
C ASP A 24 -3.80 -24.31 -0.95
N GLN A 25 -3.68 -25.40 -0.19
CA GLN A 25 -2.54 -26.31 -0.30
C GLN A 25 -2.38 -26.88 -1.73
N PRO A 26 -3.46 -27.30 -2.43
CA PRO A 26 -3.34 -27.76 -3.81
C PRO A 26 -2.76 -26.72 -4.78
N ALA A 27 -3.12 -25.44 -4.66
CA ALA A 27 -2.57 -24.39 -5.52
C ALA A 27 -1.06 -24.20 -5.29
N VAL A 28 -0.59 -24.29 -4.05
CA VAL A 28 0.83 -24.20 -3.71
C VAL A 28 1.62 -25.38 -4.28
N VAL A 29 1.11 -26.60 -4.15
CA VAL A 29 1.74 -27.81 -4.71
C VAL A 29 1.77 -27.73 -6.24
N GLY A 30 0.65 -27.38 -6.86
CA GLY A 30 0.54 -27.30 -8.31
C GLY A 30 1.47 -26.27 -8.95
N ALA A 31 1.72 -25.13 -8.27
CA ALA A 31 2.69 -24.13 -8.72
C ALA A 31 4.12 -24.72 -8.77
N ARG A 32 4.52 -25.43 -7.71
CA ARG A 32 5.84 -26.04 -7.61
C ARG A 32 6.03 -27.19 -8.60
N ASP A 33 5.02 -28.05 -8.74
CA ASP A 33 5.05 -29.15 -9.71
C ASP A 33 5.15 -28.62 -11.15
N HIS A 34 4.56 -27.46 -11.45
CA HIS A 34 4.70 -26.82 -12.75
C HIS A 34 6.11 -26.32 -13.00
N ALA A 35 6.73 -25.67 -12.01
CA ALA A 35 8.12 -25.21 -12.11
C ALA A 35 9.09 -26.38 -12.34
N ASP A 36 8.91 -27.51 -11.65
CA ASP A 36 9.74 -28.72 -11.80
C ASP A 36 9.64 -29.36 -13.19
N ARG A 37 8.61 -29.05 -13.98
CA ARG A 37 8.45 -29.51 -15.38
C ARG A 37 9.16 -28.62 -16.41
N LEU A 38 9.66 -27.44 -16.01
CA LEU A 38 10.41 -26.57 -16.90
C LEU A 38 11.81 -27.15 -17.14
N LEU A 39 12.40 -26.85 -18.30
CA LEU A 39 13.75 -27.32 -18.69
C LEU A 39 14.85 -26.55 -17.93
N THR A 40 14.74 -26.48 -16.61
CA THR A 40 15.68 -25.83 -15.69
C THR A 40 15.98 -26.79 -14.55
N VAL A 41 17.20 -26.73 -14.00
CA VAL A 41 17.48 -27.46 -12.75
C VAL A 41 16.57 -26.89 -11.64
N PRO A 42 15.80 -27.73 -10.93
CA PRO A 42 14.92 -27.26 -9.86
C PRO A 42 15.66 -26.37 -8.86
N GLY A 43 15.12 -25.19 -8.58
CA GLY A 43 15.69 -24.23 -7.63
C GLY A 43 16.91 -23.44 -8.12
N SER A 44 17.29 -23.58 -9.39
CA SER A 44 18.48 -22.90 -9.95
C SER A 44 18.37 -21.37 -9.98
N LEU A 45 17.16 -20.80 -9.97
CA LEU A 45 16.94 -19.35 -9.90
C LEU A 45 16.74 -18.85 -8.45
N GLY A 46 16.80 -19.77 -7.47
CA GLY A 46 16.90 -19.45 -6.05
C GLY A 46 15.69 -18.70 -5.49
N VAL A 47 15.83 -17.38 -5.31
CA VAL A 47 14.75 -16.52 -4.76
C VAL A 47 13.67 -16.27 -5.81
N LEU A 48 14.03 -16.26 -7.09
CA LEU A 48 13.08 -15.99 -8.17
C LEU A 48 12.07 -17.12 -8.31
N ASP A 49 12.50 -18.39 -8.28
CA ASP A 49 11.60 -19.56 -8.29
C ASP A 49 10.56 -19.45 -7.16
N ARG A 50 11.03 -19.17 -5.94
CA ARG A 50 10.18 -18.98 -4.76
C ARG A 50 9.25 -17.77 -4.85
N ALA A 51 9.60 -16.75 -5.61
CA ALA A 51 8.74 -15.60 -5.82
C ALA A 51 7.65 -15.92 -6.84
N VAL A 52 8.00 -16.55 -7.97
CA VAL A 52 7.07 -16.95 -9.02
C VAL A 52 6.08 -17.98 -8.50
N ASP A 53 6.52 -19.01 -7.78
CA ASP A 53 5.63 -20.03 -7.19
C ASP A 53 4.56 -19.41 -6.30
N ARG A 54 4.93 -18.42 -5.48
CA ARG A 54 3.98 -17.70 -4.62
C ARG A 54 2.96 -16.90 -5.42
N VAL A 55 3.39 -16.25 -6.51
CA VAL A 55 2.50 -15.48 -7.38
C VAL A 55 1.53 -16.41 -8.11
N VAL A 56 2.02 -17.53 -8.65
CA VAL A 56 1.20 -18.54 -9.33
C VAL A 56 0.20 -19.19 -8.37
N ALA A 57 0.64 -19.53 -7.15
CA ALA A 57 -0.23 -20.13 -6.14
C ALA A 57 -1.39 -19.21 -5.71
N LEU A 58 -1.29 -17.88 -5.86
CA LEU A 58 -2.41 -16.97 -5.62
C LEU A 58 -3.56 -17.16 -6.62
N GLY A 59 -3.35 -17.89 -7.71
CA GLY A 59 -4.42 -18.33 -8.63
C GLY A 59 -5.09 -17.20 -9.40
N ARG A 60 -4.40 -16.07 -9.58
CA ARG A 60 -4.96 -14.84 -10.20
C ARG A 60 -4.74 -14.75 -11.71
N GLY A 61 -4.28 -15.81 -12.37
CA GLY A 61 -3.93 -15.82 -13.79
C GLY A 61 -2.52 -15.27 -14.05
N SER A 62 -2.25 -14.87 -15.30
CA SER A 62 -0.98 -14.28 -15.70
C SER A 62 -0.82 -12.87 -15.11
N ALA A 63 0.37 -12.60 -14.54
CA ALA A 63 0.70 -11.30 -13.95
C ALA A 63 1.28 -10.36 -15.02
N ASP A 64 0.43 -9.93 -15.95
CA ASP A 64 0.84 -9.17 -17.14
C ASP A 64 0.90 -7.64 -16.89
N GLY A 65 0.66 -7.20 -15.67
CA GLY A 65 0.68 -5.80 -15.27
C GLY A 65 0.44 -5.62 -13.78
N GLY A 66 0.32 -4.37 -13.37
CA GLY A 66 0.07 -4.05 -11.97
C GLY A 66 -0.23 -2.57 -11.76
N VAL A 67 -0.62 -2.24 -10.54
CA VAL A 67 -0.93 -0.88 -10.13
C VAL A 67 -0.02 -0.52 -8.95
N LEU A 68 0.77 0.54 -9.09
CA LEU A 68 1.43 1.17 -7.95
C LEU A 68 0.45 2.18 -7.33
N VAL A 69 -0.03 1.87 -6.12
CA VAL A 69 -0.81 2.81 -5.33
C VAL A 69 0.14 3.58 -4.39
N LEU A 70 0.29 4.88 -4.60
CA LEU A 70 1.06 5.76 -3.73
C LEU A 70 0.09 6.59 -2.89
N ALA A 71 0.05 6.31 -1.58
CA ALA A 71 -0.77 7.03 -0.62
C ALA A 71 0.12 7.92 0.26
N ALA A 72 -0.11 9.23 0.24
CA ALA A 72 0.63 10.21 1.03
C ALA A 72 -0.24 10.78 2.16
N ALA A 73 0.36 10.95 3.34
CA ALA A 73 -0.26 11.60 4.49
C ALA A 73 0.82 12.19 5.41
N ASP A 74 0.48 13.28 6.11
CA ASP A 74 1.33 13.81 7.17
C ASP A 74 0.97 13.24 8.53
N HIS A 75 1.99 13.04 9.36
CA HIS A 75 1.83 12.45 10.68
C HIS A 75 2.10 13.48 11.78
N PRO A 76 1.20 13.64 12.78
CA PRO A 76 1.39 14.60 13.87
C PRO A 76 2.71 14.43 14.64
N VAL A 77 3.24 13.20 14.71
CA VAL A 77 4.51 12.90 15.37
C VAL A 77 5.70 13.66 14.77
N ALA A 78 5.61 14.10 13.51
CA ALA A 78 6.64 14.90 12.86
C ALA A 78 6.91 16.24 13.57
N ALA A 79 5.96 16.75 14.37
CA ALA A 79 6.17 17.95 15.21
C ALA A 79 7.22 17.75 16.32
N HIS A 80 7.60 16.49 16.60
CA HIS A 80 8.67 16.15 17.53
C HIS A 80 10.03 15.95 16.84
N GLU A 81 10.18 16.45 15.60
CA GLU A 81 11.45 16.43 14.86
C GLU A 81 12.03 15.02 14.69
N VAL A 82 11.16 14.01 14.64
CA VAL A 82 11.54 12.59 14.41
C VAL A 82 11.96 12.32 12.96
N SER A 83 11.81 13.32 12.09
CA SER A 83 12.21 13.28 10.68
C SER A 83 13.24 14.36 10.41
N PRO A 84 14.32 14.06 9.66
CA PRO A 84 15.28 15.08 9.23
C PRO A 84 14.74 15.98 8.10
N TYR A 85 13.56 15.67 7.55
CA TYR A 85 12.91 16.43 6.47
C TYR A 85 11.80 17.32 7.00
N SER A 86 11.60 18.48 6.36
CA SER A 86 10.45 19.35 6.66
C SER A 86 9.14 18.65 6.32
N SER A 87 8.06 19.04 7.01
CA SER A 87 6.71 18.51 6.74
C SER A 87 6.19 18.87 5.34
N SER A 88 6.74 19.89 4.69
CA SER A 88 6.39 20.26 3.32
C SER A 88 6.80 19.19 2.29
N VAL A 89 7.85 18.39 2.58
CA VAL A 89 8.38 17.41 1.62
C VAL A 89 7.34 16.37 1.22
N SER A 90 6.43 15.99 2.12
CA SER A 90 5.33 15.08 1.80
C SER A 90 4.46 15.62 0.65
N ARG A 91 4.21 16.93 0.64
CA ARG A 91 3.45 17.61 -0.42
C ARG A 91 4.27 17.69 -1.70
N ASP A 92 5.54 18.07 -1.62
CA ASP A 92 6.42 18.16 -2.78
C ASP A 92 6.54 16.82 -3.52
N VAL A 93 6.66 15.71 -2.77
CA VAL A 93 6.72 14.36 -3.33
C VAL A 93 5.38 13.94 -3.93
N LEU A 94 4.26 14.29 -3.28
CA LEU A 94 2.92 14.01 -3.81
C LEU A 94 2.68 14.76 -5.12
N ASP A 95 3.01 16.05 -5.17
CA ASP A 95 2.93 16.87 -6.38
C ASP A 95 3.82 16.27 -7.48
N ALA A 96 5.08 15.93 -7.19
CA ALA A 96 5.95 15.27 -8.16
C ALA A 96 5.39 13.92 -8.66
N ALA A 97 4.72 13.16 -7.78
CA ALA A 97 4.11 11.88 -8.16
C ALA A 97 2.92 12.08 -9.11
N VAL A 98 2.09 13.10 -8.89
CA VAL A 98 1.01 13.48 -9.83
C VAL A 98 1.57 13.87 -11.19
N HIS A 99 2.69 14.59 -11.23
CA HIS A 99 3.35 14.97 -12.49
C HIS A 99 4.19 13.85 -13.12
N GLY A 100 4.23 12.66 -12.52
CA GLY A 100 5.00 11.53 -13.03
C GLY A 100 6.52 11.67 -12.88
N THR A 101 7.00 12.62 -12.08
CA THR A 101 8.43 12.95 -11.94
C THR A 101 9.04 12.47 -10.62
N SER A 102 8.22 12.02 -9.66
CA SER A 102 8.76 11.35 -8.48
C SER A 102 9.45 10.05 -8.87
N LEU A 103 10.49 9.67 -8.12
CA LEU A 103 11.25 8.45 -8.40
C LEU A 103 10.35 7.21 -8.49
N GLY A 104 9.37 7.10 -7.60
CA GLY A 104 8.39 6.00 -7.62
C GLY A 104 7.50 6.02 -8.86
N ALA A 105 7.06 7.20 -9.31
CA ALA A 105 6.25 7.34 -10.52
C ALA A 105 7.06 6.99 -11.79
N VAL A 106 8.30 7.46 -11.88
CA VAL A 106 9.20 7.13 -13.00
C VAL A 106 9.50 5.64 -13.05
N ALA A 107 9.82 5.02 -11.91
CA ALA A 107 10.07 3.58 -11.84
C ALA A 107 8.85 2.77 -12.26
N ALA A 108 7.66 3.13 -11.76
CA ALA A 108 6.40 2.48 -12.15
C ALA A 108 6.12 2.61 -13.66
N GLY A 109 6.31 3.81 -14.21
CA GLY A 109 6.16 4.05 -15.65
C GLY A 109 7.14 3.22 -16.49
N SER A 110 8.40 3.09 -16.04
CA SER A 110 9.43 2.35 -16.77
C SER A 110 9.15 0.86 -16.93
N VAL A 111 8.32 0.29 -16.03
CA VAL A 111 7.92 -1.12 -16.05
C VAL A 111 6.44 -1.32 -16.38
N GLY A 112 5.77 -0.28 -16.89
CA GLY A 112 4.38 -0.36 -17.38
C GLY A 112 3.31 -0.50 -16.29
N LEU A 113 3.61 -0.13 -15.03
CA LEU A 113 2.61 -0.13 -13.98
C LEU A 113 1.67 1.08 -14.10
N GLU A 114 0.37 0.86 -13.87
CA GLU A 114 -0.58 1.95 -13.66
C GLU A 114 -0.23 2.66 -12.35
N LEU A 115 -0.23 3.99 -12.34
CA LEU A 115 0.02 4.78 -11.15
C LEU A 115 -1.30 5.30 -10.58
N ARG A 116 -1.58 5.02 -9.30
CA ARG A 116 -2.71 5.57 -8.56
C ARG A 116 -2.22 6.41 -7.39
N ILE A 117 -2.36 7.72 -7.52
CA ILE A 117 -1.94 8.67 -6.51
C ILE A 117 -3.11 8.99 -5.57
N VAL A 118 -2.88 8.84 -4.28
CA VAL A 118 -3.87 9.03 -3.22
C VAL A 118 -3.36 10.05 -2.22
N ASP A 119 -4.16 11.09 -2.01
CA ASP A 119 -4.00 12.02 -0.91
C ASP A 119 -4.83 11.54 0.28
N ALA A 120 -4.17 10.88 1.23
CA ALA A 120 -4.79 10.31 2.42
C ALA A 120 -4.80 11.27 3.62
N GLY A 121 -4.16 12.44 3.50
CA GLY A 121 -4.09 13.42 4.58
C GLY A 121 -2.83 14.28 4.59
N VAL A 122 -2.36 14.72 3.42
CA VAL A 122 -1.25 15.68 3.37
C VAL A 122 -1.73 17.05 3.84
N ALA A 123 -0.92 17.76 4.63
CA ALA A 123 -1.26 19.07 5.18
C ALA A 123 -1.56 20.11 4.09
N GLY A 124 -2.47 21.03 4.42
CA GLY A 124 -2.95 22.05 3.49
C GLY A 124 -4.07 21.57 2.57
N ALA A 125 -4.29 22.31 1.48
CA ALA A 125 -5.35 22.02 0.51
C ALA A 125 -5.09 20.70 -0.24
N PRO A 126 -6.16 20.00 -0.70
CA PRO A 126 -6.03 18.82 -1.55
C PRO A 126 -5.14 19.08 -2.76
N VAL A 127 -4.35 18.07 -3.15
CA VAL A 127 -3.48 18.13 -4.32
C VAL A 127 -4.30 17.79 -5.58
N PRO A 128 -4.42 18.69 -6.57
CA PRO A 128 -5.07 18.38 -7.84
C PRO A 128 -4.41 17.18 -8.53
N GLY A 129 -5.21 16.27 -9.09
CA GLY A 129 -4.72 15.05 -9.75
C GLY A 129 -4.52 13.86 -8.81
N ALA A 130 -4.50 14.06 -7.49
CA ALA A 130 -4.55 12.97 -6.52
C ALA A 130 -6.00 12.60 -6.16
N THR A 131 -6.24 11.31 -5.92
CA THR A 131 -7.53 10.85 -5.37
C THR A 131 -7.60 11.21 -3.89
N ALA A 132 -8.52 12.10 -3.51
CA ALA A 132 -8.69 12.52 -2.13
C ALA A 132 -9.40 11.43 -1.31
N LEU A 133 -8.67 10.77 -0.40
CA LEU A 133 -9.16 9.80 0.58
C LEU A 133 -8.85 10.26 2.01
N ARG A 134 -8.97 11.56 2.26
CA ARG A 134 -8.75 12.16 3.57
C ARG A 134 -9.85 11.73 4.53
N ARG A 135 -9.49 11.20 5.70
CA ARG A 135 -10.48 10.98 6.76
C ARG A 135 -11.00 12.35 7.21
N CYS A 136 -12.33 12.53 7.28
CA CYS A 136 -12.88 13.67 8.02
C CYS A 136 -12.57 13.43 9.50
N VAL A 137 -11.40 13.86 9.98
CA VAL A 137 -11.15 13.98 11.41
C VAL A 137 -11.87 15.25 11.83
N ARG A 138 -12.85 15.13 12.74
CA ARG A 138 -13.44 16.31 13.38
C ARG A 138 -12.34 16.97 14.22
N ARG A 139 -11.61 17.88 13.60
CA ARG A 139 -10.56 18.70 14.22
C ARG A 139 -11.03 20.15 14.08
N ASP A 140 -11.71 20.61 15.13
CA ASP A 140 -12.29 21.96 15.30
C ASP A 140 -13.28 22.47 14.22
N PRO A 141 -14.27 23.30 14.60
CA PRO A 141 -15.39 23.70 13.72
C PRO A 141 -15.02 24.66 12.57
N ALA A 142 -13.75 24.97 12.32
CA ALA A 142 -13.34 25.98 11.34
C ALA A 142 -12.92 25.42 9.95
N ALA A 143 -12.78 24.10 9.78
CA ALA A 143 -12.38 23.51 8.50
C ALA A 143 -13.58 22.99 7.70
N THR A 144 -14.31 23.91 7.05
CA THR A 144 -15.44 23.59 6.17
C THR A 144 -14.96 23.20 4.78
N SER A 145 -14.75 21.89 4.53
CA SER A 145 -14.88 21.29 3.19
C SER A 145 -14.75 19.76 3.22
N CYS A 146 -15.70 19.07 3.85
CA CYS A 146 -15.85 17.61 3.66
C CYS A 146 -17.19 17.33 2.95
N THR A 147 -17.16 17.18 1.62
CA THR A 147 -18.28 16.63 0.86
C THR A 147 -18.30 15.11 1.04
N ARG A 148 -19.22 14.61 1.87
CA ARG A 148 -19.54 13.17 1.94
C ARG A 148 -20.11 12.74 0.58
N ARG A 149 -19.36 11.96 -0.21
CA ARG A 149 -20.01 11.09 -1.21
C ARG A 149 -20.58 9.88 -0.48
N ARG A 150 -21.90 9.70 -0.65
CA ARG A 150 -22.65 8.53 -0.21
C ARG A 150 -22.26 7.30 -1.01
#